data_AF-A0A924ARH6-F1
#
_entry.id   AF-A0A924ARH6-F1
#
_cell.length_a   1.000
_cell.length_b   1.000
_cell.length_c   1.000
_cell.angle_alpha   90.00
_cell.angle_beta   90.00
_cell.angle_gamma   90.00
#
_symmetry.space_group_name_H-M   'P 1'
#
loop_
_entity.id
_entity.type
_entity.pdbx_description
1 polymer ?
#
loop_
_entity_poly.entity_id
_entity_poly.type
_entity_poly.pdbx_seq_one_letter_code
_entity_poly.pdbx_strand_id
1 'polypeptide(L)' 'HKKPRGKERTPNQRFRNTQQARKRVVVEHSIGGFKRFRILSDRLRMRNLQQYDLILEVCVGLHNFMLKP' A
#
# COMPACT_ATOMS: atom_id res chain seq x y z
N HIS A 1 -19.02 1.76 -3.87
CA HIS A 1 -20.20 2.62 -3.61
C HIS A 1 -19.82 3.69 -2.60
N LYS A 2 -19.81 4.97 -3.01
CA LYS A 2 -19.49 6.10 -2.12
C LYS A 2 -20.68 6.38 -1.19
N LYS A 3 -20.43 6.73 0.07
CA LYS A 3 -21.48 7.11 1.02
C LYS A 3 -22.06 8.48 0.59
N PRO A 4 -23.39 8.65 0.48
CA PRO A 4 -23.98 9.98 0.26
C PRO A 4 -23.72 10.90 1.47
N ARG A 5 -23.45 12.19 1.20
CA ARG A 5 -23.17 13.21 2.23
C ARG A 5 -24.40 13.34 3.16
N GLY A 6 -24.17 13.44 4.47
CA GLY A 6 -25.21 13.68 5.48
C GLY A 6 -26.04 12.47 5.94
N LYS A 7 -25.97 11.31 5.26
CA LYS A 7 -26.74 10.11 5.68
C LYS A 7 -25.92 9.18 6.57
N GLU A 8 -26.52 8.23 7.27
CA GLU A 8 -25.79 7.17 7.97
C GLU A 8 -25.32 6.06 7.01
N ARG A 9 -24.30 5.29 7.42
CA ARG A 9 -23.90 4.09 6.67
C ARG A 9 -24.88 2.97 6.98
N THR A 10 -25.44 2.34 5.94
CA THR A 10 -26.24 1.12 6.11
C THR A 10 -25.38 -0.01 6.69
N PRO A 11 -25.95 -1.01 7.37
CA PRO A 11 -25.19 -2.14 7.92
C PRO A 11 -24.30 -2.83 6.87
N ASN A 12 -24.84 -3.07 5.68
CA ASN A 12 -24.07 -3.64 4.56
C ASN A 12 -22.92 -2.75 4.10
N GLN A 13 -23.10 -1.43 4.09
CA GLN A 13 -22.02 -0.49 3.80
C GLN A 13 -20.96 -0.48 4.90
N ARG A 14 -21.35 -0.54 6.19
CA ARG A 14 -20.41 -0.64 7.31
C ARG A 14 -19.57 -1.91 7.18
N PHE A 15 -20.23 -3.06 6.99
CA PHE A 15 -19.56 -4.35 6.80
C PHE A 15 -18.53 -4.30 5.67
N ARG A 16 -18.93 -3.85 4.47
CA ARG A 16 -18.01 -3.73 3.32
C ARG A 16 -16.83 -2.80 3.61
N ASN A 17 -17.06 -1.65 4.26
CA ASN A 17 -15.99 -0.73 4.62
C ASN A 17 -15.04 -1.34 5.66
N THR A 18 -15.55 -2.08 6.64
CA THR A 18 -14.71 -2.78 7.63
C THR A 18 -13.82 -3.83 6.97
N GLN A 19 -14.36 -4.64 6.05
CA GLN A 19 -13.56 -5.62 5.31
C GLN A 19 -12.48 -4.94 4.47
N GLN A 20 -12.80 -3.82 3.82
CA GLN A 20 -11.82 -3.04 3.06
C GLN A 20 -10.76 -2.39 3.96
N ALA A 21 -11.15 -1.87 5.12
CA ALA A 21 -10.23 -1.27 6.08
C ALA A 21 -9.24 -2.30 6.62
N ARG A 22 -9.70 -3.51 6.95
CA ARG A 22 -8.81 -4.61 7.39
C ARG A 22 -7.75 -4.93 6.34
N LYS A 23 -8.11 -4.98 5.06
CA LYS A 23 -7.15 -5.17 3.96
C LYS A 23 -6.17 -4.01 3.83
N ARG A 24 -6.65 -2.76 3.99
CA ARG A 24 -5.79 -1.56 3.94
C ARG A 24 -4.72 -1.56 5.01
N VAL A 25 -5.03 -1.97 6.24
CA VAL A 25 -4.05 -2.01 7.34
C VAL A 25 -2.82 -2.83 6.95
N VAL A 26 -3.03 -4.03 6.38
CA VAL A 26 -1.93 -4.89 5.92
C VAL A 26 -1.12 -4.21 4.81
N VAL A 27 -1.81 -3.66 3.81
CA VAL A 27 -1.16 -3.00 2.66
C VAL A 27 -0.36 -1.76 3.10
N GLU A 28 -0.93 -0.92 3.96
CA GLU A 28 -0.28 0.29 4.48
C GLU A 28 0.93 -0.07 5.34
N HIS A 29 0.87 -1.16 6.10
CA HIS A 29 2.02 -1.67 6.85
C HIS A 29 3.16 -2.11 5.91
N SER A 30 2.85 -2.87 4.85
CA SER A 30 3.84 -3.26 3.84
C SER A 30 4.44 -2.06 3.10
N ILE A 31 3.61 -1.07 2.72
CA ILE A 31 4.08 0.19 2.13
C ILE A 31 4.99 0.95 3.10
N GLY A 32 4.65 0.98 4.39
CA GLY A 32 5.51 1.52 5.45
C GLY A 32 6.86 0.81 5.51
N GLY A 33 6.87 -0.51 5.34
CA GLY A 33 8.09 -1.31 5.21
C GLY A 33 8.96 -0.93 4.00
N PHE A 34 8.35 -0.67 2.84
CA PHE A 34 9.06 -0.22 1.65
C PHE A 34 9.73 1.14 1.83
N LYS A 35 9.22 1.97 2.74
CA LYS A 35 9.84 3.27 3.03
C LYS A 35 11.23 3.18 3.69
N ARG A 36 11.69 1.97 4.04
CA ARG A 36 13.10 1.75 4.44
C ARG A 36 14.06 1.98 3.27
N PHE A 37 13.60 1.76 2.04
CA PHE A 37 14.38 2.01 0.84
C PHE A 37 14.20 3.47 0.42
N ARG A 38 15.26 4.27 0.53
CA ARG A 38 15.21 5.71 0.18
C ARG A 38 14.80 5.95 -1.27
N ILE A 39 15.20 5.06 -2.18
CA ILE A 39 14.81 5.14 -3.60
C ILE A 39 13.28 5.05 -3.82
N LEU A 40 12.55 4.44 -2.88
CA LEU A 40 11.09 4.33 -2.90
C LEU A 40 10.38 5.41 -2.04
N SER A 41 11.13 6.16 -1.23
CA SER A 41 10.59 7.11 -0.24
C SER A 41 10.82 8.56 -0.62
N ASP A 42 11.99 8.84 -1.19
CA ASP A 42 12.39 10.17 -1.63
C ASP A 42 11.74 10.47 -2.99
N ARG A 43 11.73 11.75 -3.37
CA ARG A 43 11.24 12.17 -4.68
C ARG A 43 12.02 11.47 -5.78
N LEU A 44 11.33 10.71 -6.64
CA LEU A 44 11.94 10.05 -7.79
C LEU A 44 12.57 11.09 -8.73
N ARG A 45 13.88 10.97 -8.95
CA ARG A 45 14.65 11.82 -9.89
C ARG A 45 15.04 11.09 -11.17
N MET A 46 14.86 9.77 -11.21
CA MET A 46 15.16 8.96 -12.39
C MET A 46 14.12 9.23 -13.48
N ARG A 47 14.56 9.23 -14.74
CA ARG A 47 13.69 9.39 -15.91
C ARG A 47 13.30 8.04 -16.54
N ASN A 48 14.08 7.00 -16.29
CA ASN A 48 13.81 5.65 -16.78
C ASN A 48 12.90 4.91 -15.79
N LEU A 49 11.60 4.81 -16.14
CA LEU A 49 10.61 4.12 -15.32
C LEU A 49 10.76 2.59 -15.36
N GLN A 50 11.26 2.02 -16.45
CA GLN A 50 11.50 0.56 -16.55
C GLN A 50 12.56 0.12 -15.54
N GLN A 51 13.62 0.91 -15.39
CA GLN A 51 14.65 0.66 -14.40
C GLN A 51 14.13 0.87 -12.97
N TYR A 52 13.26 1.87 -12.77
CA TYR A 52 12.59 2.07 -11.48
C TYR A 52 11.70 0.87 -11.10
N ASP A 53 10.94 0.33 -12.05
CA ASP A 53 10.07 -0.82 -11.81
C ASP A 53 10.89 -2.06 -11.41
N LEU A 54 12.02 -2.32 -12.09
CA LEU A 54 12.94 -3.38 -11.70
C LEU A 54 13.49 -3.19 -10.27
N ILE A 55 13.90 -1.96 -9.93
CA ILE A 55 14.37 -1.64 -8.57
C ILE A 55 13.26 -1.87 -7.55
N LEU A 56 12.03 -1.47 -7.87
CA LEU A 56 10.87 -1.67 -7.01
C LEU A 56 10.61 -3.17 -6.78
N GLU A 57 10.65 -4.01 -7.82
CA GLU A 57 10.51 -5.46 -7.70
C GLU A 57 11.59 -6.07 -6.78
N VAL A 58 12.85 -5.64 -6.93
CA VAL A 58 13.95 -6.09 -6.07
C VAL A 58 13.71 -5.69 -4.62
N CYS A 59 13.32 -4.43 -4.36
CA CYS A 59 13.03 -3.95 -3.00
C CYS A 59 11.85 -4.70 -2.37
N VAL A 60 10.80 -5.00 -3.14
CA VAL A 60 9.66 -5.82 -2.71
C VAL A 60 10.13 -7.22 -2.33
N GLY A 61 10.95 -7.85 -3.17
CA GLY A 61 11.52 -9.18 -2.92
C GLY A 61 12.35 -9.20 -1.63
N LEU A 62 13.23 -8.21 -1.44
CA LEU A 62 14.04 -8.06 -0.23
C LEU A 62 13.17 -7.85 1.01
N HIS A 63 12.15 -6.99 0.93
CA HIS A 63 11.23 -6.77 2.04
C HIS A 63 10.52 -8.06 2.46
N ASN A 64 10.00 -8.80 1.48
CA ASN A 64 9.32 -10.07 1.73
C ASN A 64 10.27 -11.13 2.30
N PHE A 65 11.54 -11.14 1.90
CA PHE A 65 12.55 -12.02 2.47
C PHE A 65 12.81 -11.72 3.95
N MET A 66 12.93 -10.44 4.31
CA MET A 66 13.14 -10.00 5.71
C MET A 66 11.92 -10.21 6.61
N LEU A 67 10.71 -10.38 6.04
CA LEU A 67 9.48 -10.65 6.79
C LEU A 67 9.26 -12.14 7.07
N LYS A 68 10.03 -13.04 6.44
CA LYS A 68 9.96 -14.46 6.78
C LYS A 68 10.55 -14.68 8.19
N PRO A 69 9.93 -15.54 9.01
CA PRO A 69 10.45 -15.89 10.33
C PRO A 69 11.80 -16.60 10.25
#